data_AF-A0A225UVJ5-F1
#
_entry.id   AF-A0A225UVJ5-F1
#
_cell.length_a   1.000
_cell.length_b   1.000
_cell.length_c   1.000
_cell.angle_alpha   90.00
_cell.angle_beta   90.00
_cell.angle_gamma   90.00
#
_symmetry.space_group_name_H-M   'P 1'
#
loop_
_entity.id
_entity.type
_entity.pdbx_description
1 polymer ?
#
loop_
_entity_poly.entity_id
_entity_poly.type
_entity_poly.pdbx_seq_one_letter_code
_entity_poly.pdbx_strand_id
1 'polypeptide(L)'
;MVLMMYDAPVVWRSTSQKTVALSSTEAEYMALSECIKEVVWLRRLLKDVGAKQVDPTVIYEDNQGAMALAKNVGYQARTKHINIRYHS
;
A
#
# COMPACT_ATOMS: atom_id res chain seq x y z
N MET A 1 3.38 7.81 -4.87
CA MET A 1 3.70 7.54 -3.45
C MET A 1 4.85 8.42 -3.00
N VAL A 2 4.72 9.05 -1.83
CA VAL A 2 5.80 9.76 -1.13
C VAL A 2 5.80 9.30 0.34
N LEU A 3 6.96 8.92 0.88
CA LEU A 3 7.16 8.64 2.31
C LEU A 3 7.92 9.81 2.94
N MET A 4 7.37 10.30 4.03
CA MET A 4 7.93 11.41 4.81
C MET A 4 8.55 10.86 6.11
N MET A 5 9.72 11.38 6.47
CA MET A 5 10.39 11.11 7.74
C MET A 5 10.89 12.46 8.29
N TYR A 6 10.46 12.83 9.50
CA TYR A 6 10.75 14.15 10.09
C TYR A 6 10.44 15.32 9.14
N ASP A 7 9.26 15.31 8.53
CA ASP A 7 8.80 16.31 7.55
C ASP A 7 9.67 16.45 6.28
N ALA A 8 10.59 15.50 6.06
CA ALA A 8 11.40 15.41 4.85
C ALA A 8 10.98 14.21 3.97
N PRO A 9 10.85 14.38 2.65
CA PRO A 9 10.59 13.27 1.75
C PRO A 9 11.83 12.39 1.63
N VAL A 10 11.71 11.11 2.00
CA VAL A 10 12.84 10.14 1.96
C VAL A 10 12.69 9.10 0.85
N VAL A 11 11.46 8.81 0.43
CA VAL A 11 11.17 7.87 -0.66
C VAL A 11 10.05 8.44 -1.51
N TRP A 12 10.24 8.46 -2.82
CA TRP A 12 9.15 8.73 -3.75
C TRP A 12 9.19 7.72 -4.88
N ARG A 13 8.01 7.30 -5.33
CA ARG A 13 7.85 6.47 -6.51
C ARG A 13 6.59 6.88 -7.25
N SER A 14 6.76 7.12 -8.55
CA SER A 14 5.68 7.21 -9.52
C SER A 14 5.87 6.07 -10.50
N THR A 15 4.95 5.11 -10.51
CA THR A 15 5.05 3.91 -11.34
C THR A 15 3.65 3.55 -11.78
N SER A 16 3.45 3.38 -13.08
CA SER A 16 2.21 2.82 -13.63
C SER A 16 2.05 1.39 -13.13
N GLN A 17 0.83 1.01 -12.73
CA GLN A 17 0.56 -0.35 -12.27
C GLN A 17 0.98 -1.36 -13.35
N LYS A 18 1.68 -2.42 -12.92
CA LYS A 18 2.12 -3.50 -13.82
C LYS A 18 0.94 -4.34 -14.34
N THR A 19 -0.19 -4.26 -13.66
CA THR A 19 -1.42 -5.01 -13.96
C THR A 19 -2.50 -4.03 -14.36
N VAL A 20 -3.36 -4.43 -15.31
CA VAL A 20 -4.49 -3.61 -15.74
C VAL A 20 -5.49 -3.51 -14.58
N ALA A 21 -5.64 -2.31 -14.02
CA ALA A 21 -6.70 -2.02 -13.08
C ALA A 21 -8.02 -1.80 -13.82
N LEU A 22 -9.11 -2.38 -13.31
CA LEU A 22 -10.45 -2.27 -13.90
C LEU A 22 -11.18 -0.99 -13.43
N SER A 23 -10.61 -0.28 -12.45
CA SER A 23 -11.12 1.00 -11.95
C SER A 23 -10.01 1.82 -11.30
N SER A 24 -10.22 3.14 -11.14
CA SER A 24 -9.33 4.01 -10.36
C SER A 24 -9.22 3.55 -8.89
N THR A 25 -10.30 3.02 -8.31
CA THR A 25 -10.30 2.44 -6.96
C THR A 25 -9.34 1.26 -6.83
N GLU A 26 -9.34 0.36 -7.81
CA GLU A 26 -8.43 -0.79 -7.83
C GLU A 26 -6.98 -0.37 -8.08
N ALA A 27 -6.79 0.59 -8.97
CA ALA A 27 -5.49 1.21 -9.25
C ALA A 27 -4.86 1.80 -7.97
N GLU A 28 -5.59 2.65 -7.25
CA GLU A 28 -5.11 3.25 -6.01
C GLU A 28 -4.92 2.22 -4.89
N TYR A 29 -5.78 1.21 -4.81
CA TYR A 29 -5.57 0.10 -3.88
C TYR A 29 -4.27 -0.68 -4.16
N MET A 30 -3.95 -0.94 -5.44
CA MET A 30 -2.68 -1.55 -5.82
C MET A 30 -1.50 -0.66 -5.45
N ALA A 31 -1.60 0.65 -5.67
CA ALA A 31 -0.59 1.62 -5.27
C ALA A 31 -0.40 1.65 -3.74
N LEU A 32 -1.48 1.58 -2.97
CA LEU A 32 -1.48 1.49 -1.52
C LEU A 32 -0.78 0.21 -1.03
N SER A 33 -1.06 -0.93 -1.67
CA SER A 33 -0.39 -2.20 -1.37
C SER A 33 1.12 -2.13 -1.62
N GLU A 34 1.56 -1.54 -2.72
CA GLU A 34 2.99 -1.31 -2.97
C GLU A 34 3.61 -0.35 -1.95
N CYS A 35 2.88 0.70 -1.55
CA CYS A 35 3.30 1.63 -0.52
C CYS A 35 3.56 0.94 0.82
N ILE A 36 2.66 0.04 1.23
CA ILE A 36 2.82 -0.72 2.47
C ILE A 36 4.09 -1.59 2.43
N LYS A 37 4.43 -2.21 1.30
CA LYS A 37 5.66 -3.00 1.16
C LYS A 37 6.90 -2.14 1.38
N GLU A 38 6.94 -0.95 0.78
CA GLU A 38 8.04 0.00 0.92
C GLU A 38 8.14 0.52 2.37
N VAL A 39 7.01 0.81 3.03
CA VAL A 39 6.98 1.20 4.45
C VAL A 39 7.52 0.08 5.34
N VAL A 40 7.10 -1.17 5.13
CA VAL A 40 7.59 -2.31 5.91
C VAL A 40 9.08 -2.51 5.70
N TRP A 41 9.56 -2.40 4.47
CA TRP A 41 10.99 -2.47 4.15
C TRP A 41 11.78 -1.36 4.86
N LEU A 42 11.31 -0.10 4.76
CA LEU A 42 11.95 1.04 5.40
C LEU A 42 11.98 0.89 6.93
N ARG A 43 10.89 0.42 7.55
CA ARG A 43 10.87 0.15 9.00
C ARG A 43 11.86 -0.93 9.42
N ARG A 44 12.08 -1.95 8.59
CA ARG A 44 13.10 -2.98 8.85
C ARG A 44 14.50 -2.37 8.76
N LEU A 45 14.78 -1.63 7.69
CA LEU A 45 16.04 -0.91 7.54
C LEU A 45 16.33 0.02 8.72
N LEU A 46 15.34 0.82 9.13
CA LEU A 46 15.45 1.72 10.27
C LEU A 46 15.68 0.97 11.58
N LYS A 47 15.05 -0.20 11.77
CA LYS A 47 15.31 -1.05 12.92
C LYS A 47 16.75 -1.56 12.94
N ASP A 48 17.30 -1.95 11.80
CA ASP A 48 18.66 -2.51 11.69
C ASP A 48 19.73 -1.46 12.00
N VAL A 49 19.46 -0.18 11.71
CA VAL A 49 20.34 0.95 12.07
C VAL A 49 20.06 1.55 13.46
N GLY A 50 19.21 0.91 14.26
CA GLY A 50 18.89 1.33 15.64
C GLY A 50 17.78 2.39 15.77
N ALA A 51 17.21 2.87 14.67
CA ALA A 51 16.12 3.85 14.63
C ALA A 51 14.72 3.19 14.55
N LYS A 52 14.45 2.21 15.40
CA LYS A 52 13.20 1.43 15.38
C LYS A 52 11.98 2.35 15.53
N GLN A 53 11.10 2.29 14.53
CA GLN A 53 9.79 2.93 14.59
C GLN A 53 8.86 2.10 15.49
N VAL A 54 8.35 2.68 16.58
CA VAL A 54 7.46 2.01 17.54
C VAL A 54 6.00 2.21 17.16
N ASP A 55 5.62 3.44 16.84
CA ASP A 55 4.25 3.78 16.50
C ASP A 55 3.84 3.34 15.08
N PRO A 56 2.53 3.21 14.81
CA PRO A 56 2.02 2.96 13.46
C PRO A 56 2.44 4.06 12.49
N THR A 57 2.77 3.67 11.25
CA THR A 57 3.00 4.64 10.17
C THR A 57 1.64 5.09 9.60
N VAL A 58 1.38 6.40 9.61
CA VAL A 58 0.18 6.98 9.00
C VAL A 58 0.37 7.01 7.48
N ILE A 59 -0.62 6.50 6.75
CA ILE A 59 -0.66 6.54 5.28
C ILE A 59 -1.87 7.39 4.88
N TYR A 60 -1.64 8.38 4.03
CA TYR A 60 -2.67 9.24 3.47
C TYR A 60 -3.03 8.75 2.07
N GLU A 61 -4.33 8.65 1.80
CA GLU A 61 -4.90 8.24 0.52
C GLU A 61 -6.10 9.14 0.23
N ASP A 62 -6.20 9.67 -0.99
CA ASP A 62 -7.28 10.58 -1.39
C ASP A 62 -8.52 9.82 -1.89
N ASN A 63 -8.35 8.57 -2.33
CA ASN A 63 -9.43 7.72 -2.82
C ASN A 63 -10.15 6.97 -1.69
N GLN A 64 -11.31 7.47 -1.29
CA GLN A 64 -12.17 6.84 -0.27
C GLN A 64 -12.61 5.41 -0.64
N GLY A 65 -12.76 5.10 -1.92
CA GLY A 65 -13.07 3.75 -2.40
C GLY A 65 -11.92 2.78 -2.12
N ALA A 66 -10.68 3.21 -2.37
CA ALA A 66 -9.49 2.42 -2.09
C ALA A 66 -9.29 2.22 -0.58
N MET A 67 -9.54 3.27 0.22
CA MET A 67 -9.54 3.18 1.68
C MET A 67 -10.59 2.18 2.21
N ALA A 68 -11.80 2.20 1.66
CA ALA A 68 -12.86 1.27 2.02
C ALA A 68 -12.49 -0.18 1.64
N LEU A 69 -11.89 -0.38 0.46
CA LEU A 69 -11.41 -1.69 0.01
C LEU A 69 -10.31 -2.22 0.95
N ALA A 70 -9.34 -1.38 1.33
CA ALA A 70 -8.27 -1.74 2.26
C ALA A 70 -8.79 -2.15 3.65
N LYS A 71 -9.77 -1.41 4.19
CA LYS A 71 -10.41 -1.75 5.47
C LYS A 71 -11.19 -3.07 5.41
N ASN A 72 -11.89 -3.31 4.31
CA ASN A 72 -12.69 -4.53 4.13
C ASN A 72 -11.82 -5.78 3.88
N VAL A 73 -10.72 -5.66 3.11
CA VAL A 73 -9.79 -6.79 2.88
C VAL A 73 -9.01 -7.16 4.15
N GLY A 74 -8.68 -6.19 5.01
CA GLY A 74 -8.10 -6.46 6.33
C GLY A 74 -9.00 -7.33 7.22
N TYR A 75 -10.32 -7.24 7.05
CA TYR A 75 -11.31 -8.10 7.71
C TYR A 75 -11.55 -9.42 6.96
N GLN A 76 -11.23 -9.45 5.66
CA GLN A 76 -11.41 -10.56 4.74
C GLN A 76 -10.06 -11.15 4.25
N ALA A 77 -9.14 -11.48 5.18
CA ALA A 77 -8.02 -12.39 4.89
C ALA A 77 -8.48 -13.81 4.41
N ARG A 78 -9.78 -13.99 4.14
CA ARG A 78 -10.43 -15.19 3.59
C ARG A 78 -11.38 -14.95 2.43
N THR A 79 -11.44 -13.80 1.77
CA THR A 79 -12.34 -13.68 0.61
C THR A 79 -11.58 -13.90 -0.70
N LYS A 80 -11.56 -15.18 -1.06
CA LYS A 80 -11.39 -15.70 -2.42
C LYS A 80 -12.27 -14.92 -3.42
N HIS A 81 -11.81 -13.80 -4.00
CA HIS A 81 -12.43 -13.26 -5.22
C HIS A 81 -11.46 -12.50 -6.16
N ILE A 82 -10.14 -12.72 -6.03
CA ILE A 82 -9.17 -12.34 -7.09
C ILE A 82 -8.95 -13.47 -8.11
N ASN A 83 -9.55 -14.66 -7.91
CA ASN A 83 -9.24 -15.84 -8.72
C ASN A 83 -10.44 -16.49 -9.43
N ILE A 84 -11.26 -15.68 -10.10
CA ILE A 84 -12.27 -16.19 -11.04
C ILE A 84 -12.28 -15.29 -12.28
N ARG A 85 -11.33 -15.48 -13.19
CA ARG A 85 -11.48 -15.17 -14.64
C ARG A 85 -10.36 -15.71 -15.54
N TYR A 86 -9.63 -16.75 -15.10
CA TYR A 86 -8.92 -17.64 -16.03
C TYR A 86 -9.85 -18.82 -16.39
N HIS A 87 -10.88 -18.53 -17.20
CA HIS A 87 -11.49 -19.54 -18.06
C HIS A 87 -12.17 -18.86 -19.25
N SER A 88 -11.45 -18.87 -20.36
CA SER A 88 -11.98 -19.11 -21.70
C SER A 88 -10.95 -19.98 -22.40
#